data_AF-A0A2G9TCR9-F1
#
_entry.id   AF-A0A2G9TCR9-F1
#
_cell.length_a   1.000
_cell.length_b   1.000
_cell.length_c   1.000
_cell.angle_alpha   90.00
_cell.angle_beta   90.00
_cell.angle_gamma   90.00
#
_symmetry.space_group_name_H-M   'P 1'
#
loop_
_entity.id
_entity.type
_entity.pdbx_description
1 polymer ?
#
loop_
_entity_poly.entity_id
_entity_poly.type
_entity_poly.pdbx_seq_one_letter_code
_entity_poly.pdbx_strand_id
1 'polypeptide(L)'
;MFDYFGCRLTDEVRRLLLEMNLDRFELSYILCALVWHVEGKNIQSTTRQRAESVVERISDELHEHYTSDLKMPNYAARLIKIMEIICSMEKAQHHRTKVMELARIFDVFKFDLSEKGFLLC
;
A
#
# COMPACT_ATOMS: atom_id res chain seq x y z
N MET A 1 2.22 -26.15 -3.52
CA MET A 1 2.30 -25.37 -4.78
C MET A 1 1.93 -23.90 -4.58
N PHE A 2 0.93 -23.57 -3.74
CA PHE A 2 0.54 -22.18 -3.45
C PHE A 2 1.27 -21.52 -2.26
N ASP A 3 1.84 -22.30 -1.33
CA ASP A 3 2.66 -21.75 -0.22
C ASP A 3 3.88 -20.94 -0.70
N TYR A 4 4.37 -21.23 -1.92
CA TYR A 4 5.49 -20.53 -2.55
C TYR A 4 5.13 -19.18 -3.17
N PHE A 5 3.83 -18.87 -3.35
CA PHE A 5 3.39 -17.62 -3.99
C PHE A 5 3.21 -16.49 -2.98
N GLY A 6 2.72 -16.79 -1.76
CA GLY A 6 2.50 -15.79 -0.72
C GLY A 6 3.80 -15.17 -0.19
N CYS A 7 4.80 -16.01 0.15
CA CYS A 7 6.04 -15.55 0.78
C CYS A 7 6.83 -14.55 -0.09
N ARG A 8 7.01 -14.84 -1.39
CA ARG A 8 7.87 -13.99 -2.25
C ARG A 8 7.35 -12.56 -2.41
N LEU A 9 6.03 -12.38 -2.47
CA LEU A 9 5.43 -11.05 -2.57
C LEU A 9 5.61 -10.23 -1.29
N THR A 10 5.51 -10.89 -0.15
CA THR A 10 5.67 -10.23 1.15
C THR A 10 7.13 -9.98 1.51
N ASP A 11 8.07 -10.77 0.99
CA ASP A 11 9.48 -10.68 1.36
C ASP A 11 10.14 -9.38 0.87
N GLU A 12 9.80 -8.90 -0.33
CA GLU A 12 10.33 -7.64 -0.88
C GLU A 12 9.87 -6.43 -0.04
N VAL A 13 8.56 -6.35 0.23
CA VAL A 13 7.98 -5.30 1.08
C VAL A 13 8.48 -5.41 2.52
N ARG A 14 8.53 -6.63 3.08
CA ARG A 14 9.01 -6.89 4.44
C ARG A 14 10.43 -6.38 4.61
N ARG A 15 11.32 -6.64 3.65
CA ARG A 15 12.70 -6.19 3.73
C ARG A 15 12.78 -4.66 3.77
N LEU A 16 12.07 -3.97 2.88
CA LEU A 16 12.04 -2.50 2.87
C LEU A 16 11.51 -1.92 4.18
N LEU A 17 10.46 -2.54 4.75
CA LEU A 17 9.89 -2.15 6.04
C LEU A 17 10.86 -2.40 7.22
N LEU A 18 11.62 -3.50 7.20
CA LEU A 18 12.58 -3.81 8.28
C LEU A 18 13.85 -2.96 8.21
N GLU A 19 14.28 -2.57 7.01
CA GLU A 19 15.43 -1.67 6.82
C GLU A 19 15.10 -0.23 7.21
N MET A 20 13.82 0.16 7.18
CA MET A 20 13.35 1.46 7.63
C MET A 20 12.90 1.41 9.09
N ASN A 21 13.59 2.13 9.97
CA ASN A 21 13.09 2.43 11.31
C ASN A 21 11.97 3.48 11.19
N LEU A 22 10.79 3.04 10.72
CA LEU A 22 9.62 3.89 10.53
C LEU A 22 9.07 4.36 11.87
N ASP A 23 8.72 5.63 11.95
CA ASP A 23 7.92 6.14 13.05
C ASP A 23 6.41 5.92 12.81
N ARG A 24 5.60 6.32 13.80
CA ARG A 24 4.15 6.14 13.74
C ARG A 24 3.47 7.04 12.69
N PHE A 25 4.00 8.23 12.43
CA PHE A 25 3.45 9.16 11.44
C PHE A 25 3.71 8.65 10.03
N GLU A 26 4.91 8.16 9.75
CA GLU A 26 5.28 7.55 8.47
C GLU A 26 4.48 6.28 8.19
N LEU A 27 4.33 5.41 9.19
CA LEU A 27 3.52 4.21 9.04
C LEU A 27 2.05 4.55 8.76
N SER A 28 1.52 5.55 9.47
CA SER A 28 0.14 6.03 9.26
C SER A 28 -0.03 6.61 7.86
N TYR A 29 0.95 7.39 7.40
CA TYR A 29 0.97 7.93 6.04
C TYR A 29 0.96 6.82 4.98
N ILE A 30 1.85 5.82 5.10
CA ILE A 30 1.92 4.69 4.17
C ILE A 30 0.58 3.95 4.09
N LEU A 31 -0.02 3.64 5.24
CA LEU A 31 -1.31 2.95 5.29
C LEU A 31 -2.42 3.77 4.65
N CYS A 32 -2.51 5.07 4.97
CA CYS A 32 -3.49 5.96 4.39
C CYS A 32 -3.30 6.10 2.87
N ALA A 33 -2.05 6.29 2.41
CA ALA A 33 -1.74 6.39 0.98
C ALA A 33 -2.21 5.13 0.23
N LEU A 34 -1.97 3.93 0.76
CA LEU A 34 -2.42 2.68 0.16
C LEU A 34 -3.94 2.52 0.14
N VAL A 35 -4.64 2.96 1.18
CA VAL A 35 -6.12 2.91 1.26
C VAL A 35 -6.74 3.86 0.24
N TRP A 36 -6.23 5.10 0.17
CA TRP A 36 -6.75 6.15 -0.69
C TRP A 36 -6.15 6.13 -2.11
N HIS A 37 -5.27 5.19 -2.41
CA HIS A 37 -4.81 4.95 -3.76
C HIS A 37 -5.95 4.40 -4.63
N VAL A 38 -6.52 5.27 -5.46
CA VAL A 38 -7.67 4.98 -6.33
C VAL A 38 -7.37 5.16 -7.82
N GLU A 39 -6.10 5.37 -8.16
CA GLU A 39 -5.67 5.42 -9.55
C GLU A 39 -5.93 4.07 -10.24
N GLY A 40 -6.35 4.11 -11.50
CA GLY A 40 -6.72 2.91 -12.27
C GLY A 40 -8.00 2.18 -11.83
N LYS A 41 -8.64 2.56 -10.72
CA LYS A 41 -9.92 1.99 -10.29
C LYS A 41 -11.09 2.65 -11.03
N ASN A 42 -12.10 1.84 -11.38
CA ASN A 42 -13.36 2.32 -11.96
C ASN A 42 -14.27 2.86 -10.85
N ILE A 43 -14.07 4.12 -10.48
CA ILE A 43 -14.83 4.84 -9.45
C ILE A 43 -15.33 6.18 -9.98
N GLN A 44 -16.35 6.75 -9.33
CA GLN A 44 -16.87 8.06 -9.69
C GLN A 44 -15.79 9.15 -9.53
N SER A 45 -15.78 10.12 -10.45
CA SER A 45 -14.85 11.25 -10.44
C SER A 45 -14.85 12.03 -9.12
N THR A 46 -16.02 12.24 -8.52
CA THR A 46 -16.17 12.90 -7.22
C THR A 46 -15.48 12.12 -6.08
N THR A 47 -15.49 10.80 -6.15
CA THR A 47 -14.81 9.94 -5.16
C THR A 47 -13.29 9.99 -5.37
N ARG A 48 -12.83 10.01 -6.64
CA ARG A 48 -11.41 10.19 -6.96
C ARG A 48 -10.88 11.52 -6.42
N GLN A 49 -11.58 12.62 -6.66
CA GLN A 49 -11.19 13.94 -6.15
C GLN A 49 -11.09 13.98 -4.62
N ARG A 50 -12.03 13.32 -3.92
CA ARG A 50 -11.96 13.20 -2.46
C ARG A 50 -10.77 12.39 -1.99
N ALA A 51 -10.46 11.29 -2.67
CA ALA A 51 -9.29 10.49 -2.34
C ALA A 51 -7.98 11.26 -2.55
N GLU A 52 -7.84 11.97 -3.68
CA GLU A 52 -6.70 12.84 -3.97
C GLU A 52 -6.54 13.93 -2.91
N SER A 53 -7.63 14.60 -2.52
CA SER A 53 -7.62 15.61 -1.45
C SER A 53 -7.22 15.03 -0.08
N VAL A 54 -7.58 13.77 0.22
CA VAL A 54 -7.12 13.11 1.45
C VAL A 54 -5.62 12.81 1.38
N VAL A 55 -5.11 12.33 0.23
CA VAL A 55 -3.67 12.05 0.03
C VAL A 55 -2.83 13.33 0.13
N GLU A 56 -3.33 14.44 -0.41
CA GLU A 56 -2.70 15.77 -0.28
C GLU A 56 -2.59 16.16 1.20
N ARG A 57 -3.71 16.11 1.94
CA ARG A 57 -3.74 16.49 3.36
C ARG A 57 -2.80 15.64 4.23
N ILE A 58 -2.77 14.32 4.06
CA ILE A 58 -1.84 13.47 4.82
C ILE A 58 -0.38 13.70 4.43
N SER A 59 -0.12 14.17 3.20
CA SER A 59 1.24 14.54 2.76
C SER A 59 1.70 15.82 3.43
N ASP A 60 0.80 16.79 3.60
CA ASP A 60 1.07 18.00 4.39
C ASP A 60 1.32 17.67 5.86
N GLU A 61 0.51 16.78 6.46
CA GLU A 61 0.71 16.32 7.84
C GLU A 61 2.08 15.63 8.01
N LEU A 62 2.49 14.79 7.05
CA LEU A 62 3.82 14.18 7.06
C LEU A 62 4.94 15.21 6.89
N HIS A 63 4.74 16.21 6.03
CA HIS A 63 5.68 17.31 5.83
C HIS A 63 5.88 18.12 7.12
N GLU A 64 4.79 18.47 7.80
CA GLU A 64 4.82 19.19 9.06
C GLU A 64 5.53 18.36 10.14
N HIS A 65 5.27 17.05 10.22
CA HIS A 65 5.97 16.16 11.13
C HIS A 65 7.50 16.22 10.93
N TYR A 66 7.97 16.15 9.68
CA TYR A 66 9.40 16.22 9.41
C TYR A 66 10.00 17.59 9.72
N THR A 67 9.32 18.68 9.38
CA THR A 67 9.89 20.03 9.45
C THR A 67 9.72 20.69 10.81
N SER A 68 8.56 20.52 11.46
CA SER A 68 8.23 21.14 12.74
C SER A 68 8.65 20.27 13.92
N ASP A 69 8.24 18.98 13.94
CA ASP A 69 8.47 18.11 15.10
C ASP A 69 9.90 17.59 15.14
N LEU A 70 10.36 17.00 14.03
CA LEU A 70 11.69 16.39 13.93
C LEU A 70 12.79 17.39 13.55
N LYS A 71 12.42 18.58 13.09
CA LYS A 71 13.34 19.63 12.59
C LYS A 71 14.33 19.08 11.56
N MET A 72 13.84 18.21 10.67
CA MET A 72 14.60 17.53 9.64
C MET A 72 14.22 18.09 8.26
N PRO A 73 14.81 19.22 7.83
CA PRO A 73 14.46 19.84 6.54
C PRO A 73 14.85 18.96 5.33
N ASN A 74 15.87 18.10 5.48
CA ASN A 74 16.39 17.27 4.40
C ASN A 74 15.83 15.84 4.44
N TYR A 75 14.49 15.71 4.48
CA TYR A 75 13.80 14.41 4.56
C TYR A 75 13.54 13.75 3.19
N ALA A 76 13.92 14.38 2.08
CA ALA A 76 13.64 13.89 0.72
C ALA A 76 14.13 12.46 0.47
N ALA A 77 15.36 12.11 0.90
CA ALA A 77 15.89 10.77 0.75
C ALA A 77 15.07 9.71 1.52
N ARG A 78 14.47 10.11 2.64
CA ARG A 78 13.60 9.26 3.45
C ARG A 78 12.22 9.10 2.80
N LEU A 79 11.67 10.19 2.27
CA LEU A 79 10.43 10.17 1.49
C LEU A 79 10.54 9.28 0.25
N ILE A 80 11.67 9.29 -0.47
CA ILE A 80 11.91 8.39 -1.61
C ILE A 80 11.74 6.92 -1.19
N LYS A 81 12.32 6.52 -0.06
CA LYS A 81 12.17 5.15 0.44
C LYS A 81 10.74 4.80 0.85
N ILE A 82 10.01 5.75 1.43
CA ILE A 82 8.57 5.61 1.72
C ILE A 82 7.79 5.38 0.42
N MET A 83 8.09 6.15 -0.62
CA MET A 83 7.46 5.96 -1.94
C MET A 83 7.81 4.61 -2.57
N GLU A 84 9.05 4.13 -2.41
CA GLU A 84 9.46 2.79 -2.85
C GLU A 84 8.66 1.69 -2.15
N ILE A 85 8.39 1.82 -0.85
CA ILE A 85 7.54 0.88 -0.09
C ILE A 85 6.13 0.86 -0.68
N ILE A 86 5.50 2.03 -0.84
CA ILE A 86 4.12 2.16 -1.35
C ILE A 86 4.02 1.53 -2.74
N CYS A 87 4.91 1.91 -3.67
CA CYS A 87 4.96 1.35 -5.03
C CYS A 87 5.16 -0.17 -5.03
N SER A 88 6.00 -0.70 -4.13
CA SER A 88 6.25 -2.15 -4.04
C SER A 88 5.02 -2.90 -3.50
N MET A 89 4.33 -2.34 -2.51
CA MET A 89 3.08 -2.88 -1.97
C MET A 89 1.96 -2.88 -3.01
N GLU A 90 1.84 -1.83 -3.82
CA GLU A 90 0.85 -1.76 -4.90
C GLU A 90 1.10 -2.80 -5.98
N LYS A 91 2.36 -2.98 -6.40
CA LYS A 91 2.75 -4.03 -7.34
C LYS A 91 2.44 -5.42 -6.80
N ALA A 92 2.75 -5.67 -5.53
CA ALA A 92 2.44 -6.92 -4.86
C ALA A 92 0.91 -7.14 -4.82
N GLN A 93 0.13 -6.15 -4.41
CA GLN A 93 -1.33 -6.25 -4.36
C GLN A 93 -1.95 -6.48 -5.74
N HIS A 94 -1.45 -5.81 -6.79
CA HIS A 94 -1.90 -6.01 -8.17
C HIS A 94 -1.61 -7.44 -8.65
N HIS A 95 -0.40 -7.93 -8.41
CA HIS A 95 -0.04 -9.31 -8.77
C HIS A 95 -0.90 -10.33 -8.01
N ARG A 96 -1.09 -10.14 -6.70
CA ARG A 96 -1.98 -10.97 -5.87
C ARG A 96 -3.41 -11.00 -6.42
N THR A 97 -3.95 -9.85 -6.79
CA THR A 97 -5.30 -9.73 -7.34
C THR A 97 -5.44 -10.57 -8.62
N LYS A 98 -4.49 -10.48 -9.56
CA LYS A 98 -4.50 -11.30 -10.79
C LYS A 98 -4.42 -12.80 -10.52
N VAL A 99 -3.55 -13.21 -9.59
CA VAL A 99 -3.42 -14.63 -9.21
C VAL A 99 -4.71 -15.14 -8.58
N MET A 100 -5.35 -14.34 -7.72
CA MET A 100 -6.63 -14.68 -7.09
C MET A 100 -7.76 -14.75 -8.12
N GLU A 101 -7.80 -13.87 -9.11
CA GLU A 101 -8.76 -13.94 -10.22
C GLU A 101 -8.60 -15.23 -11.02
N LEU A 102 -7.37 -15.61 -11.36
CA LEU A 102 -7.10 -16.89 -12.03
C LEU A 102 -7.51 -18.08 -11.17
N ALA A 103 -7.12 -18.09 -9.90
CA ALA A 103 -7.48 -19.17 -8.97
C ALA A 103 -9.00 -19.33 -8.84
N ARG A 104 -9.76 -18.23 -8.89
CA ARG A 104 -11.23 -18.24 -8.94
C ARG A 104 -11.76 -18.83 -10.24
N ILE A 105 -11.21 -18.45 -11.40
CA ILE A 105 -11.64 -18.98 -12.71
C ILE A 105 -11.42 -20.49 -12.80
N PHE A 106 -10.32 -20.99 -12.23
CA PHE A 106 -9.96 -22.41 -12.22
C PHE A 106 -10.51 -23.19 -11.03
N ASP A 107 -11.37 -22.57 -10.20
CA ASP A 107 -11.99 -23.20 -9.02
C ASP A 107 -10.97 -23.90 -8.10
N VAL A 108 -9.82 -23.26 -7.90
CA VAL A 108 -8.70 -23.81 -7.10
C VAL A 108 -9.10 -23.91 -5.61
N PHE A 109 -9.94 -22.99 -5.14
CA PHE A 109 -10.36 -22.90 -3.76
C PHE A 109 -11.81 -23.40 -3.61
N LYS A 110 -12.03 -24.33 -2.67
CA LYS A 110 -13.34 -24.95 -2.42
C LYS A 110 -14.28 -24.15 -1.51
N PHE A 111 -13.91 -22.92 -1.16
CA PHE A 111 -14.69 -22.06 -0.27
C PHE A 111 -14.97 -20.71 -0.93
N ASP A 112 -16.15 -20.16 -0.68
CA ASP A 112 -16.55 -18.85 -1.17
C ASP A 112 -15.73 -17.76 -0.47
N LEU A 113 -14.96 -17.01 -1.25
CA LEU A 113 -14.27 -15.82 -0.79
C LEU A 113 -15.31 -14.72 -0.52
N SER A 114 -15.40 -14.25 0.73
CA SER A 114 -16.13 -13.01 1.03
C SER A 114 -15.47 -11.83 0.34
N GLU A 115 -16.29 -10.91 -0.20
CA GLU A 115 -15.98 -9.76 -1.07
C GLU A 115 -14.54 -9.59 -1.61
N LYS A 116 -14.42 -9.58 -2.95
CA LYS A 116 -13.30 -9.07 -3.76
C LYS A 116 -11.90 -9.13 -3.10
N GLY A 117 -11.48 -10.32 -2.66
CA GLY A 117 -10.06 -10.63 -2.45
C GLY A 117 -9.45 -10.27 -1.09
N PHE A 118 -10.25 -9.98 -0.07
CA PHE A 118 -9.75 -9.99 1.31
C PHE A 118 -9.70 -11.43 1.82
N LEU A 119 -8.52 -12.04 1.71
CA LEU A 119 -8.14 -13.13 2.60
C LEU A 119 -7.82 -12.48 3.95
N LEU A 120 -8.79 -12.51 4.87
CA LEU A 120 -8.44 -12.59 6.29
C LEU A 120 -7.78 -13.95 6.45
N CYS A 121 -6.46 -13.95 6.65
CA CYS A 121 -5.76 -15.12 7.16
C CYS A 121 -6.28 -15.45 8.56
#